data_AF-A0A535SL12-F1
#
_entry.id   AF-A0A535SL12-F1
#
_cell.length_a   1.000
_cell.length_b   1.000
_cell.length_c   1.000
_cell.angle_alpha   90.00
_cell.angle_beta   90.00
_cell.angle_gamma   90.00
#
_symmetry.space_group_name_H-M   'P 1'
#
loop_
_entity.id
_entity.type
_entity.pdbx_description
1 polymer ?
#
loop_
_entity_poly.entity_id
_entity_poly.type
_entity_poly.pdbx_seq_one_letter_code
_entity_poly.pdbx_strand_id
1 'polypeptide(L)'
;MVEEGRMSDTPELFENSPSSKIKINTPDGQREIDIYTPEGFKVVSNLFTRSGWQQKISYEPTWLGIPIIQTPEDIVMMQELIWKIRPDVIVECGVAHGGAVVLYASILDLLGKGHVIGVDVEIRKYNRLALQSHPLSRRFTLIEGSSVDQATVDEVRRHIQPDDRVMVTLDS
;
A
#
# COMPACT_ATOMS: atom_id res chain seq x y z
N MET A 1 3.77 -35.06 19.52
CA MET A 1 3.87 -33.89 20.41
C MET A 1 4.59 -32.80 19.65
N VAL A 2 3.83 -31.98 18.96
CA VAL A 2 4.27 -30.70 18.38
C VAL A 2 3.26 -29.73 18.95
N GLU A 3 3.72 -28.80 19.80
CA GLU A 3 2.86 -27.77 20.39
C GLU A 3 2.32 -26.88 19.28
N GLU A 4 1.01 -26.94 19.06
CA GLU A 4 0.25 -25.92 18.35
C GLU A 4 0.23 -24.66 19.22
N GLY A 5 1.13 -23.72 18.94
CA GLY A 5 0.99 -22.36 19.45
C GLY A 5 -0.29 -21.76 18.87
N ARG A 6 -1.36 -21.72 19.66
CA ARG A 6 -2.58 -20.99 19.31
C ARG A 6 -2.25 -19.51 19.18
N MET A 7 -2.82 -18.87 18.17
CA MET A 7 -2.88 -17.43 17.96
C MET A 7 -3.68 -16.67 19.06
N SER A 8 -3.74 -17.21 20.29
CA SER A 8 -4.47 -16.65 21.43
C SER A 8 -3.57 -16.18 22.57
N ASP A 9 -2.26 -16.44 22.51
CA ASP A 9 -1.31 -15.85 23.47
C ASP A 9 -0.93 -14.45 23.00
N THR A 10 -1.90 -13.54 22.99
CA THR A 10 -1.57 -12.11 23.07
C THR A 10 -1.06 -11.91 24.48
N PRO A 11 0.21 -11.49 24.71
CA PRO A 11 0.68 -11.18 26.04
C PRO A 11 -0.31 -10.19 26.67
N GLU A 12 -0.64 -10.33 27.95
CA GLU A 12 -1.32 -9.27 28.70
C GLU A 12 -0.40 -8.04 28.66
N LEU A 13 -0.57 -7.19 27.64
CA LEU A 13 0.45 -6.22 27.27
C LEU A 13 0.66 -5.16 28.36
N PHE A 14 -0.24 -4.99 29.32
CA PHE A 14 -0.13 -3.92 30.30
C PHE A 14 -0.79 -4.22 31.66
N GLU A 15 -0.08 -4.86 32.58
CA GLU A 15 -0.39 -4.77 34.02
C GLU A 15 -0.29 -3.32 34.56
N ASN A 16 0.32 -2.41 33.77
CA ASN A 16 0.41 -0.96 34.02
C ASN A 16 0.10 -0.17 32.74
N SER A 17 -1.18 -0.11 32.34
CA SER A 17 -1.54 0.67 31.15
C SER A 17 -1.14 2.14 31.32
N PRO A 18 -0.36 2.72 30.38
CA PRO A 18 -0.01 4.12 30.46
C PRO A 18 -1.27 4.99 30.39
N SER A 19 -1.22 6.15 31.05
CA SER A 19 -2.26 7.18 30.91
C SER A 19 -2.53 7.46 29.42
N SER A 20 -3.79 7.69 29.05
CA SER A 20 -4.15 8.14 27.69
C SER A 20 -3.62 9.53 27.38
N LYS A 21 -3.08 10.24 28.38
CA LYS A 21 -2.54 11.57 28.21
C LYS A 21 -1.06 11.56 27.87
N ILE A 22 -0.70 12.28 26.81
CA ILE A 22 0.68 12.50 26.38
C ILE A 22 1.04 13.99 26.48
N LYS A 23 2.32 14.29 26.71
CA LYS A 23 2.84 15.66 26.62
C LYS A 23 3.37 15.89 25.22
N ILE A 24 2.94 16.98 24.59
CA ILE A 24 3.35 17.37 23.25
C ILE A 24 4.06 18.72 23.31
N ASN A 25 5.09 18.88 22.49
CA ASN A 25 5.80 20.14 22.32
C ASN A 25 5.44 20.73 20.96
N THR A 26 4.86 21.93 20.97
CA THR A 26 4.45 22.67 19.77
C THR A 26 5.10 24.05 19.77
N PRO A 27 5.08 24.81 18.66
CA PRO A 27 5.54 26.19 18.64
C PRO A 27 4.88 27.09 19.70
N ASP A 28 3.63 26.80 20.07
CA ASP A 28 2.86 27.54 21.08
C ASP A 28 3.17 27.10 22.53
N GLY A 29 4.07 26.14 22.71
CA GLY A 29 4.50 25.62 24.01
C GLY A 29 4.16 24.14 24.23
N GLN A 30 4.43 23.69 25.46
CA GLN A 30 4.15 22.33 25.91
C GLN A 30 2.73 22.24 26.49
N ARG A 31 1.98 21.21 26.09
CA ARG A 31 0.68 20.89 26.70
C ARG A 31 0.44 19.40 26.78
N GLU A 32 -0.46 19.03 27.68
CA GLU A 32 -0.96 17.68 27.83
C GLU A 32 -2.20 17.50 26.95
N ILE A 33 -2.30 16.37 26.26
CA ILE A 33 -3.43 16.03 25.41
C ILE A 33 -3.84 14.58 25.64
N ASP A 34 -5.15 14.34 25.70
CA ASP A 34 -5.71 12.99 25.82
C ASP A 34 -5.90 12.40 24.41
N ILE A 35 -5.23 11.27 24.12
CA ILE A 35 -5.22 10.64 22.78
C ILE A 35 -6.59 10.15 22.32
N TYR A 36 -7.56 10.01 23.23
CA TYR A 36 -8.93 9.60 22.88
C TYR A 36 -9.82 10.77 22.44
N THR A 37 -9.34 12.01 22.54
CA THR A 37 -10.03 13.16 21.94
C THR A 37 -9.75 13.24 20.44
N PRO A 38 -10.62 13.89 19.63
CA PRO A 38 -10.37 14.08 18.19
C PRO A 38 -9.04 14.78 17.88
N GLU A 39 -8.60 15.70 18.75
CA GLU A 39 -7.31 16.36 18.61
C GLU A 39 -6.16 15.42 18.98
N GLY A 40 -6.28 14.70 20.10
CA GLY A 40 -5.27 13.73 20.55
C GLY A 40 -5.07 12.60 19.56
N PHE A 41 -6.15 12.09 18.97
CA PHE A 41 -6.09 11.08 17.90
C PHE A 41 -5.27 11.59 16.71
N LYS A 42 -5.53 12.81 16.22
CA LYS A 42 -4.75 13.39 15.11
C LYS A 42 -3.27 13.50 15.43
N VAL A 43 -2.95 13.88 16.67
CA VAL A 43 -1.55 13.99 17.11
C VAL A 43 -0.88 12.62 17.17
N VAL A 44 -1.51 11.64 17.84
CA VAL A 44 -0.91 10.30 17.96
C VAL A 44 -0.84 9.60 16.59
N SER A 45 -1.84 9.76 15.71
CA SER A 45 -1.77 9.24 14.34
C SER A 45 -0.60 9.85 13.57
N ASN A 46 -0.40 11.18 13.63
CA ASN A 46 0.74 11.81 12.96
C ASN A 46 2.08 11.28 13.48
N LEU A 47 2.23 11.16 14.80
CA LEU A 47 3.45 10.66 15.43
C LEU A 47 3.69 9.18 15.10
N PHE A 48 2.65 8.35 15.20
CA PHE A 48 2.71 6.93 14.92
C PHE A 48 3.07 6.67 13.46
N THR A 49 2.42 7.34 12.50
CA THR A 49 2.75 7.20 11.08
C THR A 49 4.22 7.53 10.83
N ARG A 50 4.71 8.67 11.32
CA ARG A 50 6.12 9.07 11.12
C ARG A 50 7.10 8.14 11.80
N SER A 51 6.77 7.68 13.02
CA SER A 51 7.58 6.71 13.74
C SER A 51 7.61 5.36 13.01
N GLY A 52 6.47 4.91 12.50
CA GLY A 52 6.34 3.68 11.71
C GLY A 52 7.19 3.72 10.44
N TRP A 53 7.18 4.83 9.71
CA TRP A 53 8.09 5.04 8.56
C TRP A 53 9.55 4.99 8.98
N GLN A 54 9.93 5.63 10.09
CA GLN A 54 11.30 5.61 10.60
C GLN A 54 11.76 4.22 11.03
N GLN A 55 10.85 3.43 11.62
CA GLN A 55 11.09 2.03 11.98
C GLN A 55 10.89 1.06 10.80
N LYS A 56 10.55 1.58 9.62
CA LYS A 56 10.31 0.82 8.39
C LYS A 56 9.23 -0.25 8.50
N ILE A 57 8.24 -0.07 9.38
CA ILE A 57 7.12 -1.01 9.54
C ILE A 57 6.39 -1.20 8.20
N SER A 58 6.17 -0.11 7.43
CA SER A 58 5.53 -0.16 6.11
C SER A 58 6.33 -0.92 5.03
N TYR A 59 7.57 -1.36 5.31
CA TYR A 59 8.40 -2.14 4.38
C TYR A 59 8.41 -3.64 4.68
N GLU A 60 7.87 -4.06 5.83
CA GLU A 60 7.85 -5.46 6.26
C GLU A 60 6.79 -6.31 5.56
N PRO A 61 5.58 -5.78 5.24
CA PRO A 61 4.55 -6.58 4.60
C PRO A 61 4.97 -7.08 3.21
N THR A 62 4.46 -8.26 2.88
CA THR A 62 4.47 -8.77 1.51
C THR A 62 3.03 -9.05 1.09
N TRP A 63 2.74 -8.86 -0.20
CA TRP A 63 1.50 -9.31 -0.79
C TRP A 63 1.79 -10.47 -1.75
N LEU A 64 1.29 -11.65 -1.41
CA LEU A 64 1.47 -12.89 -2.17
C LEU A 64 2.94 -13.18 -2.55
N GLY A 65 3.87 -12.84 -1.65
CA GLY A 65 5.30 -13.08 -1.83
C GLY A 65 6.09 -11.95 -2.48
N ILE A 66 5.45 -10.83 -2.84
CA ILE A 66 6.15 -9.61 -3.31
C ILE A 66 6.09 -8.54 -2.22
N PRO A 67 7.23 -7.92 -1.82
CA PRO A 67 7.21 -6.81 -0.86
C PRO A 67 6.32 -5.66 -1.31
N ILE A 68 5.54 -5.11 -0.39
CA ILE A 68 4.64 -3.98 -0.61
C ILE A 68 4.98 -2.86 0.36
N ILE A 69 5.21 -1.65 -0.17
CA ILE A 69 5.59 -0.47 0.64
C ILE A 69 4.33 0.35 0.93
N GLN A 70 3.47 -0.15 1.81
CA GLN A 70 2.20 0.46 2.18
C GLN A 70 1.86 0.13 3.64
N THR A 71 1.02 0.95 4.28
CA THR A 71 0.48 0.59 5.59
C THR A 71 -0.59 -0.49 5.46
N PRO A 72 -0.81 -1.34 6.49
CA PRO A 72 -1.92 -2.31 6.47
C PRO A 72 -3.28 -1.64 6.20
N GLU A 73 -3.49 -0.43 6.72
CA GLU A 73 -4.69 0.36 6.47
C GLU A 73 -4.83 0.72 4.99
N ASP A 74 -3.77 1.21 4.35
CA ASP A 74 -3.79 1.54 2.92
C ASP A 74 -4.08 0.29 2.07
N ILE A 75 -3.49 -0.86 2.40
CA ILE A 75 -3.71 -2.13 1.69
C ILE A 75 -5.19 -2.52 1.72
N VAL A 76 -5.82 -2.49 2.90
CA VAL A 76 -7.24 -2.85 3.06
C VAL A 76 -8.14 -1.82 2.35
N MET A 77 -7.85 -0.52 2.50
CA MET A 77 -8.64 0.53 1.88
C MET A 77 -8.56 0.47 0.35
N MET A 78 -7.37 0.20 -0.21
CA MET A 78 -7.18 0.02 -1.64
C MET A 78 -7.90 -1.22 -2.17
N GLN A 79 -7.84 -2.33 -1.44
CA GLN A 79 -8.60 -3.52 -1.80
C GLN A 79 -10.11 -3.25 -1.83
N GLU A 80 -10.66 -2.59 -0.80
CA GLU A 80 -12.09 -2.25 -0.73
C GLU A 80 -12.49 -1.28 -1.84
N LEU A 81 -11.63 -0.31 -2.17
CA LEU A 81 -11.87 0.63 -3.26
C LEU A 81 -11.93 -0.09 -4.60
N ILE A 82 -10.98 -0.97 -4.91
CA ILE A 82 -10.99 -1.77 -6.15
C ILE A 82 -12.22 -2.67 -6.20
N TRP A 83 -12.58 -3.31 -5.08
CA TRP A 83 -13.76 -4.16 -5.00
C TRP A 83 -15.06 -3.38 -5.24
N LYS A 84 -15.16 -2.15 -4.76
CA LYS A 84 -16.33 -1.30 -4.97
C LYS A 84 -16.41 -0.74 -6.39
N ILE A 85 -15.28 -0.26 -6.91
CA ILE A 85 -15.23 0.45 -8.20
C ILE A 85 -15.22 -0.52 -9.39
N ARG A 86 -14.66 -1.72 -9.22
CA ARG A 86 -14.51 -2.75 -10.27
C ARG A 86 -13.86 -2.17 -11.54
N PRO A 87 -12.69 -1.51 -11.45
CA PRO A 87 -12.06 -0.87 -12.60
C PRO A 87 -11.68 -1.91 -13.67
N ASP A 88 -11.68 -1.49 -14.93
CA ASP A 88 -11.21 -2.30 -16.04
C ASP A 88 -9.69 -2.15 -16.22
N VAL A 89 -9.15 -0.97 -15.90
CA VAL A 89 -7.72 -0.71 -15.87
C VAL A 89 -7.33 0.02 -14.60
N ILE A 90 -6.24 -0.41 -13.96
CA ILE A 90 -5.58 0.32 -12.87
C ILE A 90 -4.22 0.80 -13.37
N VAL A 91 -3.93 2.09 -13.30
CA VAL A 91 -2.61 2.66 -13.62
C VAL A 91 -1.91 3.00 -12.30
N GLU A 92 -0.84 2.28 -11.98
CA GLU A 92 0.00 2.50 -10.81
C GLU A 92 1.27 3.26 -11.20
N CYS A 93 1.48 4.43 -10.64
CA CYS A 93 2.73 5.18 -10.75
C CYS A 93 3.56 4.96 -9.48
N GLY A 94 4.73 4.34 -9.62
CA GLY A 94 5.59 3.89 -8.52
C GLY A 94 5.47 2.39 -8.28
N VAL A 95 6.17 1.58 -9.08
CA VAL A 95 6.17 0.13 -8.93
C VAL A 95 6.98 -0.29 -7.70
N ALA A 96 8.13 0.34 -7.45
CA ALA A 96 9.07 -0.04 -6.39
C ALA A 96 9.40 -1.56 -6.42
N HIS A 97 8.96 -2.33 -5.42
CA HIS A 97 9.09 -3.79 -5.38
C HIS A 97 8.00 -4.54 -6.18
N GLY A 98 6.87 -3.88 -6.44
CA GLY A 98 5.75 -4.39 -7.21
C GLY A 98 4.62 -5.01 -6.39
N GLY A 99 4.68 -4.95 -5.05
CA GLY A 99 3.65 -5.53 -4.19
C GLY A 99 2.27 -4.93 -4.41
N ALA A 100 2.17 -3.61 -4.63
CA ALA A 100 0.91 -2.94 -4.95
C ALA A 100 0.34 -3.40 -6.31
N VAL A 101 1.20 -3.54 -7.34
CA VAL A 101 0.81 -4.11 -8.63
C VAL A 101 0.22 -5.52 -8.47
N VAL A 102 0.85 -6.36 -7.63
CA VAL A 102 0.34 -7.71 -7.35
C VAL A 102 -0.93 -7.69 -6.50
N LEU A 103 -1.06 -6.76 -5.55
CA LEU A 103 -2.30 -6.52 -4.81
C LEU A 103 -3.45 -6.25 -5.76
N TYR A 104 -3.32 -5.23 -6.59
CA TYR A 104 -4.36 -4.83 -7.53
C TYR A 104 -4.68 -5.96 -8.51
N ALA A 105 -3.65 -6.60 -9.08
CA ALA A 105 -3.82 -7.72 -10.00
C ALA A 105 -4.54 -8.90 -9.36
N SER A 106 -4.29 -9.19 -8.08
CA SER A 106 -4.95 -10.29 -7.36
C SER A 106 -6.44 -10.04 -7.16
N ILE A 107 -6.81 -8.80 -6.81
CA ILE A 107 -8.22 -8.43 -6.68
C ILE A 107 -8.89 -8.47 -8.04
N LEU A 108 -8.30 -7.89 -9.08
CA LEU A 108 -8.82 -7.98 -10.45
C LEU A 108 -8.96 -9.42 -10.94
N ASP A 109 -8.05 -10.32 -10.57
CA ASP A 109 -8.17 -11.74 -10.92
C ASP A 109 -9.37 -12.40 -10.24
N LEU A 110 -9.63 -12.09 -8.96
CA LEU A 110 -10.84 -12.53 -8.25
C LEU A 110 -12.12 -11.97 -8.89
N LEU A 111 -12.06 -10.76 -9.44
CA LEU A 111 -13.15 -10.16 -10.21
C LEU A 111 -13.36 -10.81 -11.58
N GLY A 112 -12.40 -11.63 -12.03
CA GLY A 112 -12.38 -12.28 -13.34
C GLY A 112 -11.98 -11.35 -14.49
N LYS A 113 -11.85 -10.04 -14.25
CA LYS A 113 -11.60 -9.03 -15.29
C LYS A 113 -10.68 -7.91 -14.80
N GLY A 114 -10.12 -7.20 -15.78
CA GLY A 114 -9.29 -6.03 -15.58
C GLY A 114 -7.79 -6.32 -15.71
N HIS A 115 -7.02 -5.24 -15.81
CA HIS A 115 -5.57 -5.25 -16.00
C HIS A 115 -4.89 -4.10 -15.23
N VAL A 116 -3.66 -4.31 -14.75
CA VAL A 116 -2.86 -3.27 -14.08
C VAL A 116 -1.74 -2.81 -15.02
N ILE A 117 -1.48 -1.51 -15.07
CA ILE A 117 -0.36 -0.92 -15.78
C ILE A 117 0.54 -0.27 -14.72
N GLY A 118 1.67 -0.90 -14.41
CA GLY A 118 2.67 -0.35 -13.51
C GLY A 118 3.67 0.51 -14.26
N VAL A 119 3.87 1.74 -13.82
CA VAL A 119 4.80 2.73 -14.38
C VAL A 119 5.83 3.10 -13.32
N ASP A 120 7.11 3.01 -13.65
CA ASP A 120 8.19 3.46 -12.76
C ASP A 120 9.36 4.01 -13.58
N VAL A 121 10.08 4.99 -13.05
CA VAL A 121 11.30 5.51 -13.67
C VAL A 121 12.38 4.45 -13.78
N GLU A 122 12.42 3.49 -12.85
CA GLU A 122 13.35 2.38 -12.86
C GLU A 122 12.73 1.12 -12.24
N ILE A 123 12.50 0.08 -13.05
CA ILE A 123 12.07 -1.22 -12.53
C ILE A 123 13.30 -2.12 -12.43
N ARG A 124 13.92 -2.14 -11.24
CA ARG A 124 15.12 -2.92 -10.95
C ARG A 124 14.99 -4.36 -11.45
N LYS A 125 16.06 -4.87 -12.08
CA LYS A 125 16.10 -6.19 -12.75
C LYS A 125 15.53 -7.34 -11.89
N TYR A 126 15.86 -7.39 -10.61
CA TYR A 126 15.37 -8.47 -9.73
C TYR A 126 13.86 -8.36 -9.48
N ASN A 127 13.32 -7.16 -9.25
CA ASN A 127 11.88 -6.92 -9.09
C ASN A 127 11.15 -7.30 -10.38
N ARG A 128 11.69 -6.89 -11.54
CA ARG A 128 11.12 -7.24 -12.85
C ARG A 128 11.03 -8.75 -13.04
N LEU A 129 12.09 -9.50 -12.73
CA LEU A 129 12.10 -10.97 -12.84
C LEU A 129 11.10 -11.63 -11.88
N ALA A 130 11.01 -11.15 -10.63
CA ALA A 130 10.05 -11.65 -9.65
C ALA A 130 8.61 -11.43 -10.13
N LEU A 131 8.30 -10.24 -10.64
CA LEU A 131 6.98 -9.91 -11.18
C LEU A 131 6.65 -10.72 -12.43
N GLN A 132 7.58 -10.84 -13.38
CA GLN A 132 7.37 -11.64 -14.60
C GLN A 132 7.12 -13.12 -14.31
N SER A 133 7.77 -13.65 -13.26
CA SER A 133 7.62 -15.06 -12.84
C SER A 133 6.40 -15.29 -11.94
N HIS A 134 5.72 -14.23 -11.49
CA HIS A 134 4.58 -14.34 -10.58
C HIS A 134 3.37 -14.95 -11.31
N PRO A 135 2.54 -15.82 -10.66
CA PRO A 135 1.37 -16.42 -11.30
C PRO A 135 0.34 -15.42 -11.87
N LEU A 136 0.35 -14.20 -11.34
CA LEU A 136 -0.51 -13.10 -11.79
C LEU A 136 0.13 -12.21 -12.88
N SER A 137 1.28 -12.56 -13.43
CA SER A 137 1.97 -11.73 -14.44
C SER A 137 1.12 -11.43 -15.67
N ARG A 138 0.17 -12.32 -16.02
CA ARG A 138 -0.82 -12.08 -17.08
C ARG A 138 -1.81 -10.95 -16.81
N ARG A 139 -1.90 -10.43 -15.58
CA ARG A 139 -2.82 -9.37 -15.16
C ARG A 139 -2.18 -8.00 -15.08
N PHE A 140 -0.91 -7.87 -15.45
CA PHE A 140 -0.26 -6.57 -15.44
C PHE A 140 0.79 -6.38 -16.54
N THR A 141 0.95 -5.13 -16.95
CA THR A 141 2.02 -4.65 -17.85
C THR A 141 2.92 -3.70 -17.07
N LEU A 142 4.24 -3.81 -17.29
CA LEU A 142 5.23 -2.94 -16.65
C LEU A 142 5.87 -2.02 -17.70
N ILE A 143 5.71 -0.71 -17.52
CA ILE A 143 6.30 0.34 -18.35
C ILE A 143 7.40 1.02 -17.54
N GLU A 144 8.60 1.08 -18.09
CA GLU A 144 9.72 1.80 -17.49
C GLU A 144 9.83 3.17 -18.15
N GLY A 145 9.63 4.23 -17.37
CA GLY A 145 9.58 5.61 -17.83
C GLY A 145 8.99 6.54 -16.77
N SER A 146 9.25 7.84 -16.92
CA SER A 146 8.66 8.88 -16.08
C SER A 146 7.16 9.01 -16.36
N SER A 147 6.33 8.98 -15.30
CA SER A 147 4.86 9.08 -15.40
C SER A 147 4.37 10.45 -15.88
N VAL A 148 5.24 11.46 -15.87
CA VAL A 148 4.95 12.81 -16.37
C VAL A 148 5.45 13.03 -17.81
N ASP A 149 6.18 12.08 -18.39
CA ASP A 149 6.67 12.19 -19.75
C ASP A 149 5.58 11.83 -20.76
N GLN A 150 5.43 12.65 -21.80
CA GLN A 150 4.40 12.46 -22.82
C GLN A 150 4.47 11.08 -23.48
N ALA A 151 5.68 10.57 -23.73
CA ALA A 151 5.88 9.25 -24.33
C ALA A 151 5.35 8.12 -23.44
N THR A 152 5.56 8.20 -22.12
CA THR A 152 5.03 7.22 -21.16
C THR A 152 3.51 7.31 -21.07
N VAL A 153 2.95 8.51 -21.02
CA VAL A 153 1.50 8.73 -21.02
C VAL A 153 0.85 8.17 -22.29
N ASP A 154 1.47 8.39 -23.45
CA ASP A 154 0.98 7.86 -24.71
C ASP A 154 1.09 6.33 -24.77
N GLU A 155 2.13 5.75 -24.20
CA GLU A 155 2.23 4.30 -24.07
C GLU A 155 1.14 3.74 -23.16
N VAL A 156 0.91 4.30 -21.96
CA VAL A 156 -0.17 3.90 -21.05
C VAL A 156 -1.53 3.96 -21.76
N ARG A 157 -1.80 5.03 -22.51
CA ARG A 157 -3.05 5.21 -23.27
C ARG A 157 -3.30 4.11 -24.30
N ARG A 158 -2.25 3.48 -24.87
CA ARG A 158 -2.42 2.37 -25.84
C ARG A 158 -3.00 1.11 -25.20
N HIS A 159 -2.90 0.97 -23.89
CA HIS A 159 -3.45 -0.17 -23.13
C HIS A 159 -4.87 0.09 -22.61
N ILE A 160 -5.46 1.25 -22.91
CA ILE A 160 -6.77 1.69 -22.39
C ILE A 160 -7.75 1.82 -23.56
N GLN A 161 -8.91 1.18 -23.45
CA GLN A 161 -10.01 1.31 -24.40
C GLN A 161 -10.88 2.54 -24.07
N PRO A 162 -11.58 3.13 -25.05
CA PRO A 162 -12.41 4.31 -24.84
C PRO A 162 -13.47 4.18 -23.73
N ASP A 163 -13.99 2.97 -23.53
CA ASP A 163 -15.06 2.69 -22.54
C ASP A 163 -14.53 2.12 -21.21
N ASP A 164 -13.21 1.99 -21.05
CA ASP A 164 -12.63 1.43 -19.83
C ASP A 164 -12.86 2.35 -18.63
N ARG A 165 -13.28 1.77 -17.51
CA ARG A 165 -13.21 2.45 -16.22
C ARG A 165 -11.79 2.40 -15.70
N VAL A 166 -11.09 3.53 -15.83
CA VAL A 166 -9.70 3.67 -15.38
C VAL A 166 -9.64 4.19 -13.95
N MET A 167 -8.92 3.48 -13.10
CA MET A 167 -8.47 3.96 -11.79
C MET A 167 -6.99 4.32 -11.88
N VAL A 168 -6.61 5.50 -11.41
CA VAL A 168 -5.22 5.96 -11.41
C VAL A 168 -4.76 6.12 -9.97
N THR A 169 -3.64 5.50 -9.63
CA THR A 169 -3.03 5.53 -8.31
C THR A 169 -1.68 6.26 -8.40
N LEU A 170 -1.59 7.37 -7.68
CA LEU A 170 -0.44 8.28 -7.65
C LEU A 170 0.00 8.41 -6.19
N ASP A 171 0.97 7.61 -5.79
CA ASP A 171 1.47 7.55 -4.40
C ASP A 171 3.01 7.48 -4.33
N SER A 172 3.65 7.94 -5.41
CA SER A 172 5.11 7.98 -5.61
C SER A 172 5.71 9.37 -5.43
#